data_AF-A0A4Q3CLI1-F1
#
_entry.id   AF-A0A4Q3CLI1-F1
#
_cell.length_a   1.000
_cell.length_b   1.000
_cell.length_c   1.000
_cell.angle_alpha   90.00
_cell.angle_beta   90.00
_cell.angle_gamma   90.00
#
_symmetry.space_group_name_H-M   'P 1'
#
loop_
_entity.id
_entity.type
_entity.pdbx_description
1 polymer ?
#
loop_
_entity_poly.entity_id
_entity_poly.type
_entity_poly.pdbx_seq_one_letter_code
_entity_poly.pdbx_strand_id
1 'polypeptide(L)'
;MADIAHLFQQAVQLLQQLISIPSFSREEERTADLIEQFLKQHNVEVHRKLNNLWAYNRYFDAAKPTILLNSHHDTVKPNSGYSRDPYDAKIEDGKLFGLGSNDA
;
A
#
# COMPACT_ATOMS: atom_id res chain seq x y z
N MET A 1 20.21 -3.75 -12.06
CA MET A 1 19.12 -2.76 -11.85
C MET A 1 17.82 -3.52 -11.87
N ALA A 2 16.89 -3.22 -10.97
CA ALA A 2 15.57 -3.82 -11.02
C ALA A 2 14.86 -3.36 -12.30
N ASP A 3 14.21 -4.30 -12.97
CA ASP A 3 13.41 -4.02 -14.17
C ASP A 3 12.13 -3.26 -13.76
N ILE A 4 11.85 -2.13 -14.41
CA ILE A 4 10.67 -1.31 -14.13
C ILE A 4 9.39 -2.11 -14.35
N ALA A 5 9.36 -3.00 -15.37
CA ALA A 5 8.19 -3.84 -15.62
C ALA A 5 7.95 -4.82 -14.45
N HIS A 6 9.02 -5.37 -13.88
CA HIS A 6 8.93 -6.23 -12.71
C HIS A 6 8.43 -5.48 -11.47
N LEU A 7 9.00 -4.31 -11.17
CA LEU A 7 8.57 -3.47 -10.04
C LEU A 7 7.11 -3.02 -10.19
N PHE A 8 6.71 -2.66 -11.41
CA PHE A 8 5.32 -2.32 -11.73
C PHE A 8 4.38 -3.48 -11.42
N GLN A 9 4.72 -4.70 -11.86
CA GLN A 9 3.90 -5.88 -11.60
C GLN A 9 3.78 -6.17 -10.10
N GLN A 10 4.85 -6.03 -9.33
CA GLN A 10 4.82 -6.19 -7.88
C GLN A 10 3.95 -5.12 -7.20
N ALA A 11 4.03 -3.87 -7.65
CA ALA A 11 3.20 -2.78 -7.13
C ALA A 11 1.71 -3.02 -7.42
N VAL A 12 1.36 -3.44 -8.64
CA VAL A 12 -0.02 -3.80 -9.01
C VAL A 12 -0.54 -4.96 -8.15
N GLN A 13 0.27 -6.00 -7.95
CA GLN A 13 -0.10 -7.13 -7.10
C GLN A 13 -0.35 -6.73 -5.65
N LEU A 14 0.52 -5.91 -5.07
CA LEU A 14 0.33 -5.38 -3.72
C LEU A 14 -0.94 -4.53 -3.63
N LEU A 15 -1.19 -3.66 -4.61
CA LEU A 15 -2.39 -2.82 -4.65
C LEU A 15 -3.68 -3.66 -4.76
N GLN A 16 -3.67 -4.72 -5.57
CA GLN A 16 -4.81 -5.64 -5.63
C GLN A 16 -5.10 -6.32 -4.28
N GLN A 17 -4.04 -6.73 -3.57
CA GLN A 17 -4.19 -7.31 -2.23
C GLN A 17 -4.71 -6.28 -1.22
N LEU A 18 -4.23 -5.03 -1.26
CA LEU A 18 -4.70 -3.95 -0.40
C LEU A 18 -6.18 -3.64 -0.62
N ILE A 19 -6.62 -3.51 -1.87
CA ILE A 19 -8.04 -3.28 -2.22
C ILE A 19 -8.95 -4.37 -1.66
N SER A 20 -8.49 -5.63 -1.65
CA SER A 20 -9.29 -6.76 -1.15
C SER A 20 -9.47 -6.77 0.37
N ILE A 21 -8.81 -5.87 1.09
CA ILE A 21 -8.87 -5.76 2.55
C ILE A 21 -9.56 -4.43 2.92
N PRO A 22 -10.79 -4.48 3.47
CA PRO A 22 -11.42 -3.29 4.04
C PRO A 22 -10.53 -2.67 5.12
N SER A 23 -10.31 -1.36 5.03
CA SER A 23 -9.32 -0.64 5.83
C SER A 23 -9.83 0.77 6.14
N PHE A 24 -11.02 0.88 6.72
CA PHE A 24 -11.55 2.19 7.08
C PHE A 24 -10.64 2.89 8.09
N SER A 25 -10.69 4.22 8.15
CA SER A 25 -9.92 4.96 9.15
C SER A 25 -10.17 4.39 10.56
N ARG A 26 -9.08 4.00 11.24
CA ARG A 26 -8.97 3.28 12.52
C ARG A 26 -9.18 1.75 12.49
N GLU A 27 -9.34 1.16 11.32
CA GLU A 27 -9.56 -0.28 11.09
C GLU A 27 -8.50 -0.88 10.13
N GLU A 28 -7.32 -0.27 10.05
CA GLU A 28 -6.30 -0.57 9.04
C GLU A 28 -5.31 -1.69 9.42
N GLU A 29 -5.58 -2.43 10.50
CA GLU A 29 -4.64 -3.41 11.08
C GLU A 29 -4.18 -4.44 10.04
N ARG A 30 -5.12 -4.96 9.24
CA ARG A 30 -4.84 -5.99 8.25
C ARG A 30 -4.07 -5.47 7.03
N THR A 31 -4.29 -4.22 6.61
CA THR A 31 -3.49 -3.62 5.52
C THR A 31 -2.09 -3.26 6.03
N ALA A 32 -1.96 -2.84 7.29
CA ALA A 32 -0.65 -2.68 7.92
C ALA A 32 0.13 -4.00 7.98
N ASP A 33 -0.51 -5.10 8.39
CA ASP A 33 0.14 -6.44 8.40
C ASP A 33 0.66 -6.84 7.01
N LEU A 34 -0.15 -6.59 5.97
CA LEU A 34 0.22 -6.88 4.58
C LEU A 34 1.41 -6.05 4.11
N ILE A 35 1.42 -4.73 4.36
CA ILE A 35 2.51 -3.84 3.97
C ILE A 35 3.79 -4.21 4.72
N GLU A 36 3.69 -4.49 6.01
CA GLU A 36 4.82 -4.92 6.84
C GLU A 36 5.42 -6.23 6.30
N GLN A 37 4.59 -7.21 5.95
CA GLN A 37 5.03 -8.47 5.35
C GLN A 37 5.72 -8.24 3.99
N PHE A 38 5.12 -7.42 3.12
CA PHE A 38 5.68 -7.10 1.81
C PHE A 38 7.08 -6.48 1.93
N LEU A 39 7.26 -5.51 2.83
CA LEU A 39 8.55 -4.88 3.07
C LEU A 39 9.58 -5.86 3.64
N LYS A 40 9.19 -6.72 4.60
CA LYS A 40 10.07 -7.76 5.17
C LYS A 40 10.52 -8.77 4.12
N GLN A 41 9.66 -9.17 3.18
CA GLN A 41 10.03 -10.04 2.05
C GLN A 41 11.11 -9.43 1.16
N HIS A 42 11.21 -8.10 1.13
CA HIS A 42 12.25 -7.36 0.43
C HIS A 42 13.46 -7.04 1.32
N ASN A 43 13.58 -7.69 2.49
CA ASN A 43 14.65 -7.49 3.47
C ASN A 43 14.73 -6.05 4.01
N VAL A 44 13.58 -5.38 4.12
CA VAL A 44 13.48 -4.06 4.76
C VAL A 44 13.14 -4.24 6.24
N GLU A 45 13.91 -3.61 7.12
CA GLU A 45 13.56 -3.49 8.53
C GLU A 45 12.41 -2.47 8.68
N VAL A 46 11.30 -2.91 9.27
CA VAL A 46 10.08 -2.10 9.41
C VAL A 46 9.84 -1.79 10.87
N HIS A 47 9.56 -0.52 11.14
CA HIS A 47 9.07 -0.05 12.43
C HIS A 47 7.57 0.19 12.35
N ARG A 48 6.87 -0.07 13.46
CA ARG A 48 5.41 0.03 13.53
C ARG A 48 4.97 0.72 14.82
N LYS A 49 3.94 1.56 14.70
CA LYS A 49 3.19 2.13 15.83
C LYS A 49 1.71 2.17 15.48
N LEU A 50 0.92 1.34 16.16
CA LEU A 50 -0.46 1.04 15.76
C LEU A 50 -0.46 0.56 14.30
N ASN A 51 -1.23 1.21 13.43
CA ASN A 51 -1.28 0.88 12.00
C ASN A 51 -0.31 1.69 11.15
N ASN A 52 0.47 2.61 11.74
CA ASN A 52 1.48 3.36 11.00
C ASN A 52 2.76 2.53 10.85
N LEU A 53 3.30 2.49 9.63
CA LEU A 53 4.53 1.79 9.29
C LEU A 53 5.55 2.78 8.72
N TRP A 54 6.81 2.60 9.09
CA TRP A 54 7.91 3.34 8.46
C TRP A 54 9.18 2.49 8.43
N ALA A 55 10.07 2.84 7.51
CA ALA A 55 11.38 2.23 7.38
C ALA A 55 12.41 3.32 7.06
N TYR A 56 13.66 3.06 7.43
CA TYR A 56 14.78 3.93 7.08
C TYR A 56 15.57 3.35 5.91
N ASN A 57 16.29 4.21 5.21
CA ASN A 57 17.32 3.74 4.31
C ASN A 57 18.35 2.90 5.09
N ARG A 58 18.76 1.75 4.54
CA ARG A 58 19.76 0.86 5.16
C ARG A 58 21.07 1.56 5.54
N TYR A 59 21.45 2.61 4.83
CA TYR A 59 22.65 3.41 5.04
C TYR A 59 22.33 4.81 5.59
N PHE A 60 21.31 4.90 6.45
CA PHE A 60 20.91 6.16 7.08
C PHE A 60 22.10 6.87 7.75
N ASP A 61 22.18 8.18 7.56
CA ASP A 61 23.23 9.05 8.07
C ASP A 61 22.60 10.35 8.56
N ALA A 62 22.64 10.58 9.88
CA ALA A 62 22.04 11.75 10.50
C ALA A 62 22.71 13.09 10.11
N ALA A 63 23.91 13.04 9.52
CA ALA A 63 24.59 14.23 9.01
C ALA A 63 24.10 14.66 7.62
N LYS A 64 23.26 13.86 6.95
CA LYS A 64 22.73 14.15 5.61
C LYS A 64 21.27 14.61 5.65
N PRO A 65 20.81 15.39 4.66
CA PRO A 65 19.40 15.70 4.51
C PRO A 65 18.56 14.42 4.37
N THR A 66 17.37 14.44 4.96
CA THR A 66 16.42 13.32 4.92
C THR A 66 15.22 13.70 4.04
N ILE A 67 14.81 12.78 3.16
CA ILE A 67 13.57 12.88 2.37
C ILE A 67 12.56 11.88 2.95
N LEU A 68 11.36 12.36 3.26
CA LEU A 68 10.23 11.51 3.65
C LEU A 68 9.38 11.21 2.43
N LEU A 69 9.20 9.92 2.13
CA LEU A 69 8.18 9.44 1.20
C LEU A 69 7.00 8.95 2.04
N ASN A 70 5.82 9.51 1.83
CA ASN A 70 4.64 9.25 2.65
C ASN A 70 3.37 9.13 1.80
N SER A 71 2.52 8.18 2.19
CA SER A 71 1.13 8.00 1.74
C SER A 71 0.30 7.49 2.92
N HIS A 72 -1.00 7.31 2.74
CA HIS A 72 -1.88 6.63 3.69
C HIS A 72 -2.40 5.31 3.09
N HIS A 73 -2.96 4.44 3.93
CA HIS A 73 -3.50 3.13 3.53
C HIS A 73 -4.88 2.86 4.14
N ASP A 74 -5.45 3.86 4.82
CA ASP A 74 -6.85 3.85 5.20
C ASP A 74 -7.72 4.28 4.00
N THR A 75 -8.95 3.82 3.99
CA THR A 75 -9.94 4.13 2.97
C THR A 75 -11.17 4.78 3.56
N VAL A 76 -11.84 5.59 2.77
CA VAL A 76 -13.19 6.07 3.10
C VAL A 76 -14.20 4.94 2.94
N LYS A 77 -15.42 5.13 3.48
CA LYS A 77 -16.52 4.22 3.18
C LYS A 77 -16.92 4.33 1.69
N PRO A 78 -17.31 3.24 1.03
CA PRO A 78 -17.87 3.31 -0.32
C PRO A 78 -19.08 4.24 -0.34
N ASN A 79 -19.17 5.10 -1.36
CA ASN A 79 -20.33 5.96 -1.55
C ASN A 79 -21.44 5.23 -2.32
N SER A 80 -22.64 5.82 -2.37
CA SER A 80 -23.79 5.24 -3.08
C SER A 80 -23.64 5.15 -4.59
N GLY A 81 -22.64 5.82 -5.18
CA GLY A 81 -22.32 5.76 -6.61
C GLY A 81 -21.41 4.60 -6.99
N TYR A 82 -20.96 3.79 -6.03
CA TYR A 82 -20.13 2.61 -6.30
C TYR A 82 -20.99 1.53 -6.99
N SER A 83 -20.76 1.33 -8.28
CA SER A 83 -21.52 0.38 -9.11
C SER A 83 -20.89 -1.01 -9.21
N ARG A 84 -19.68 -1.17 -8.65
CA ARG A 84 -18.89 -2.41 -8.62
C ARG A 84 -18.72 -2.86 -7.17
N ASP A 85 -18.26 -4.08 -6.94
CA ASP A 85 -17.80 -4.44 -5.60
C ASP A 85 -16.54 -3.61 -5.26
N PRO A 86 -16.55 -2.78 -4.20
CA PRO A 86 -15.41 -1.96 -3.81
C PRO A 86 -14.16 -2.77 -3.44
N TYR A 87 -14.30 -4.04 -3.09
CA TYR A 87 -13.20 -4.89 -2.63
C TYR A 87 -12.81 -5.95 -3.67
N ASP A 88 -13.44 -5.97 -4.84
CA ASP A 88 -13.03 -6.79 -5.98
C ASP A 88 -12.00 -6.04 -6.82
N ALA A 89 -10.72 -6.35 -6.60
CA ALA A 89 -9.56 -5.72 -7.24
C ALA A 89 -9.37 -6.15 -8.71
N LYS A 90 -10.40 -5.92 -9.53
CA LYS A 90 -10.49 -6.44 -10.90
C LYS A 90 -9.81 -5.50 -11.89
N ILE A 91 -9.04 -6.08 -12.81
CA ILE A 91 -8.45 -5.37 -13.94
C ILE A 91 -9.34 -5.58 -15.17
N GLU A 92 -9.84 -4.49 -15.75
CA GLU A 92 -10.62 -4.48 -16.99
C GLU A 92 -10.11 -3.36 -17.89
N ASP A 93 -9.89 -3.66 -19.18
CA ASP A 93 -9.44 -2.69 -20.19
C ASP A 93 -8.21 -1.86 -19.75
N GLY A 94 -7.26 -2.52 -19.09
CA GLY A 94 -6.03 -1.89 -18.60
C GLY A 94 -6.20 -1.01 -17.37
N LYS A 95 -7.35 -1.04 -16.69
CA LYS A 95 -7.64 -0.29 -15.47
C LYS A 95 -7.90 -1.24 -14.30
N LEU A 96 -7.25 -0.98 -13.17
CA LEU A 96 -7.56 -1.63 -11.90
C LEU A 96 -8.68 -0.86 -11.19
N PHE A 97 -9.74 -1.56 -10.81
CA PHE A 97 -10.87 -1.00 -10.06
C PHE A 97 -10.83 -1.47 -8.61
N GLY A 98 -11.33 -0.63 -7.70
CA GLY A 98 -11.40 -0.92 -6.27
C GLY A 98 -11.34 0.33 -5.41
N LEU A 99 -11.90 0.26 -4.20
CA LEU A 99 -11.86 1.34 -3.23
C LEU A 99 -10.41 1.55 -2.76
N GLY A 100 -9.97 2.81 -2.69
CA GLY A 100 -8.59 3.14 -2.34
C GLY A 100 -7.58 2.99 -3.48
N SER A 101 -7.97 2.49 -4.66
CA SER A 101 -7.05 2.29 -5.80
C SER A 101 -6.39 3.57 -6.34
N ASN A 102 -6.97 4.74 -6.05
CA ASN A 102 -6.47 6.06 -6.47
C ASN A 102 -6.23 7.00 -5.28
N ASP A 103 -6.74 6.65 -4.09
CA ASP A 103 -6.67 7.49 -2.88
C ASP A 103 -6.42 6.56 -1.67
N ALA A 104 -5.17 6.13 -1.48
CA ALA A 104 -3.96 6.46 -2.26
C ALA A 104 -3.17 5.23 -2.70
#